data_AF-A0A7V1BUP6-F1
#
_entry.id   AF-A0A7V1BUP6-F1
#
_cell.length_a   1.000
_cell.length_b   1.000
_cell.length_c   1.000
_cell.angle_alpha   90.00
_cell.angle_beta   90.00
_cell.angle_gamma   90.00
#
_symmetry.space_group_name_H-M   'P 1'
#
loop_
_entity.id
_entity.type
_entity.pdbx_description
1 polymer ?
#
loop_
_entity_poly.entity_id
_entity_poly.type
_entity_poly.pdbx_seq_one_letter_code
_entity_poly.pdbx_strand_id
1 'polypeptide(L)'
;PYLDATGELKTKPTQHSVKEIRGIGIQPDIIVCRSSRHINKELREKIALLCDIDIEAVISVVDAPDIYMVPMMLHEEGLDDLVVKKLGLGGGELDISDWVELVDKINACKKKVKIALVGKYVQLWDAYMSVIQALKHSAVFHGYELEVVWVDSEGVSPMLVESQLKDVDGVLIPGGFGIRGIEGKIQAAKYARENQVPFLGVCLGMQCAIMEFARNVAGMPSANSSEFDQGTPYPVIDLLPEQKEVEAMGGTMRLGSYPCRITSRSLAGKAYSEKNVQERHRHRYEVSNALRPKLVEAGMKISGTSPDKRLVEIVELSDHPWFLATQFHPEFKSRPTRPHPLFRDFVGAACRHADAREQAGAVAAGGSAATEDLTATDLVDEQGKNH
;
A
#
# COMPACT_ATOMS: atom_id res chain seq x y z
N PRO A 1 25.78 16.21 -12.75
CA PRO A 1 24.50 16.55 -13.44
C PRO A 1 24.71 16.55 -14.96
N TYR A 2 23.67 16.23 -15.73
CA TYR A 2 23.65 16.40 -17.19
C TYR A 2 23.13 17.79 -17.52
N LEU A 3 23.79 18.50 -18.44
CA LEU A 3 23.33 19.79 -18.94
C LEU A 3 22.81 19.64 -20.36
N ASP A 4 21.49 19.74 -20.55
CA ASP A 4 20.86 19.58 -21.86
C ASP A 4 21.43 20.56 -22.90
N ALA A 5 21.70 21.80 -22.50
CA ALA A 5 22.23 22.85 -23.37
C ALA A 5 23.62 22.52 -23.95
N THR A 6 24.44 21.73 -23.26
CA THR A 6 25.80 21.36 -23.72
C THR A 6 25.93 19.89 -24.07
N GLY A 7 24.92 19.07 -23.78
CA GLY A 7 24.95 17.63 -24.03
C GLY A 7 25.96 16.84 -23.16
N GLU A 8 26.40 17.40 -22.03
CA GLU A 8 27.54 16.87 -21.27
C GLU A 8 27.21 16.64 -19.79
N LEU A 9 27.77 15.56 -19.25
CA LEU A 9 27.85 15.33 -17.81
C LEU A 9 28.95 16.18 -17.19
N LYS A 10 28.61 16.96 -16.17
CA LYS A 10 29.58 17.77 -15.41
C LYS A 10 29.93 17.09 -14.08
N THR A 11 31.23 16.91 -13.83
CA THR A 11 31.81 16.28 -12.63
C THR A 11 32.18 17.30 -11.54
N LYS A 12 32.13 18.60 -11.84
CA LYS A 12 32.57 19.68 -10.95
C LYS A 12 31.84 19.66 -9.58
N PRO A 13 30.51 19.41 -9.50
CA PRO A 13 29.84 19.28 -8.21
C PRO A 13 30.39 18.14 -7.33
N THR A 14 30.72 16.99 -7.91
CA THR A 14 31.34 15.87 -7.20
C THR A 14 32.68 16.28 -6.59
N GLN A 15 33.52 16.96 -7.36
CA GLN A 15 34.84 17.44 -6.91
C GLN A 15 34.72 18.42 -5.73
N HIS A 16 33.75 19.36 -5.80
CA HIS A 16 33.49 20.27 -4.70
C HIS A 16 33.00 19.53 -3.44
N SER A 17 32.08 18.57 -3.58
CA SER A 17 31.60 17.77 -2.44
C SER A 17 32.73 16.99 -1.75
N VAL A 18 33.64 16.39 -2.52
CA VAL A 18 34.79 15.67 -1.98
C VAL A 18 35.74 16.61 -1.26
N LYS A 19 35.98 17.82 -1.81
CA LYS A 19 36.81 18.84 -1.15
C LYS A 19 36.22 19.24 0.20
N GLU A 20 34.91 19.47 0.29
CA GLU A 20 34.24 19.84 1.55
C GLU A 20 34.34 18.73 2.59
N ILE A 21 34.09 17.47 2.20
CA ILE A 21 34.18 16.31 3.10
C ILE A 21 35.63 16.08 3.58
N ARG A 22 36.62 16.27 2.70
CA ARG A 22 38.05 16.25 3.07
C ARG A 22 38.42 17.41 4.00
N GLY A 23 37.83 18.59 3.80
CA GLY A 23 38.04 19.76 4.65
C GLY A 23 37.64 19.54 6.11
N ILE A 24 36.72 18.61 6.37
CA ILE A 24 36.32 18.19 7.72
C ILE A 24 37.02 16.90 8.19
N GLY A 25 38.02 16.41 7.45
CA GLY A 25 38.86 15.27 7.84
C GLY A 25 38.36 13.89 7.41
N ILE A 26 37.38 13.80 6.50
CA ILE A 26 36.87 12.53 5.99
C ILE A 26 37.41 12.30 4.57
N GLN A 27 38.09 11.18 4.36
CA GLN A 27 38.52 10.73 3.04
C GLN A 27 37.50 9.73 2.49
N PRO A 28 36.82 10.01 1.36
CA PRO A 28 35.95 9.02 0.75
C PRO A 28 36.77 7.87 0.16
N ASP A 29 36.36 6.64 0.45
CA ASP A 29 36.92 5.41 -0.14
C ASP A 29 36.31 5.04 -1.49
N ILE A 30 35.03 5.37 -1.66
CA ILE A 30 34.20 5.06 -2.82
C ILE A 30 33.31 6.28 -3.09
N ILE A 31 33.15 6.65 -4.35
CA ILE A 31 32.26 7.72 -4.77
C ILE A 31 31.15 7.14 -5.65
N VAL A 32 29.93 7.16 -5.13
CA VAL A 32 28.72 6.79 -5.87
C VAL A 32 28.17 8.02 -6.59
N CYS A 33 28.27 8.00 -7.91
CA CYS A 33 27.84 9.10 -8.76
C CYS A 33 26.46 8.80 -9.34
N ARG A 34 25.43 9.51 -8.86
CA ARG A 34 24.09 9.44 -9.43
C ARG A 34 23.94 10.34 -10.66
N SER A 35 23.38 9.81 -11.75
CA SER A 35 23.16 10.55 -13.00
C SER A 35 21.98 10.02 -13.82
N SER A 36 21.50 10.79 -14.80
CA SER A 36 20.50 10.32 -15.77
C SER A 36 21.08 9.48 -16.91
N ARG A 37 22.42 9.42 -17.01
CA ARG A 37 23.17 8.72 -18.06
C ARG A 37 24.42 8.07 -17.47
N HIS A 38 24.89 6.99 -18.07
CA HIS A 38 26.12 6.33 -17.61
C HIS A 38 27.33 7.26 -17.66
N ILE A 39 28.19 7.13 -16.66
CA ILE A 39 29.45 7.85 -16.59
C ILE A 39 30.50 7.04 -17.35
N ASN A 40 30.93 7.59 -18.48
CA ASN A 40 31.95 6.98 -19.32
C ASN A 40 33.32 6.92 -18.62
N LYS A 41 34.25 6.16 -19.21
CA LYS A 41 35.59 5.95 -18.66
C LYS A 41 36.35 7.26 -18.42
N GLU A 42 36.31 8.19 -19.36
CA GLU A 42 37.00 9.48 -19.26
C GLU A 42 36.52 10.31 -18.05
N LEU A 43 35.21 10.33 -17.80
CA LEU A 43 34.65 11.03 -16.64
C LEU A 43 35.01 10.30 -15.34
N ARG A 44 35.05 8.96 -15.34
CA ARG A 44 35.53 8.18 -14.18
C ARG A 44 36.99 8.49 -13.85
N GLU A 45 37.88 8.47 -14.84
CA GLU A 45 39.29 8.83 -14.69
C GLU A 45 39.46 10.25 -14.14
N LYS A 46 38.68 11.21 -14.66
CA LYS A 46 38.69 12.59 -14.18
C LYS A 46 38.23 12.71 -12.74
N ILE A 47 37.19 11.98 -12.34
CA ILE A 47 36.70 11.97 -10.95
C ILE A 47 37.76 11.33 -10.06
N ALA A 48 38.28 10.16 -10.42
CA ALA A 48 39.30 9.42 -9.68
C ALA A 48 40.55 10.28 -9.42
N LEU A 49 41.08 10.92 -10.46
CA LEU A 49 42.25 11.80 -10.36
C LEU A 49 42.00 13.00 -9.46
N LEU A 50 40.89 13.71 -9.64
CA LEU A 50 40.61 14.97 -8.94
C LEU A 50 40.10 14.75 -7.51
N CYS A 51 39.54 13.57 -7.23
CA CYS A 51 39.08 13.17 -5.91
C CYS A 51 40.08 12.27 -5.19
N ASP A 52 41.18 11.88 -5.85
CA ASP A 52 42.25 11.03 -5.34
C ASP A 52 41.71 9.74 -4.69
N ILE A 53 41.05 8.95 -5.54
CA ILE A 53 40.54 7.60 -5.26
C ILE A 53 40.83 6.68 -6.45
N ASP A 54 40.75 5.37 -6.24
CA ASP A 54 40.87 4.39 -7.32
C ASP A 54 39.76 4.56 -8.37
N ILE A 55 40.08 4.32 -9.64
CA ILE A 55 39.09 4.42 -10.73
C ILE A 55 37.92 3.45 -10.55
N GLU A 56 38.20 2.24 -10.05
CA GLU A 56 37.21 1.22 -9.73
C GLU A 56 36.27 1.66 -8.59
N ALA A 57 36.69 2.64 -7.78
CA ALA A 57 35.91 3.21 -6.70
C ALA A 57 34.99 4.36 -7.15
N VAL A 58 34.94 4.66 -8.46
CA VAL A 58 33.96 5.58 -9.06
C VAL A 58 32.79 4.78 -9.63
N ILE A 59 31.73 4.67 -8.84
CA ILE A 59 30.55 3.84 -9.14
C ILE A 59 29.49 4.70 -9.86
N SER A 60 29.05 4.26 -11.04
CA SER A 60 28.04 4.96 -11.84
C SER A 60 26.64 4.42 -11.54
N VAL A 61 25.76 5.22 -10.93
CA VAL A 61 24.37 4.82 -10.66
C VAL A 61 23.43 5.67 -11.51
N VAL A 62 22.90 5.07 -12.58
CA VAL A 62 21.90 5.75 -13.40
C VAL A 62 20.52 5.74 -12.73
N ASP A 63 19.64 6.66 -13.11
CA ASP A 63 18.27 6.64 -12.61
C ASP A 63 17.58 5.33 -13.02
N ALA A 64 17.22 4.53 -12.02
CA ALA A 64 16.53 3.27 -12.21
C ALA A 64 15.02 3.51 -12.42
N PRO A 65 14.34 2.75 -13.30
CA PRO A 65 12.89 2.84 -13.45
C PRO A 65 12.15 2.31 -12.21
N ASP A 66 12.80 1.46 -11.41
CA ASP A 66 12.29 0.94 -10.16
C ASP A 66 13.38 0.85 -9.08
N ILE A 67 13.02 1.11 -7.82
CA ILE A 67 13.94 1.05 -6.69
C ILE A 67 14.55 -0.34 -6.50
N TYR A 68 13.85 -1.39 -6.90
CA TYR A 68 14.32 -2.77 -6.74
C TYR A 68 15.40 -3.17 -7.74
N MET A 69 15.64 -2.38 -8.80
CA MET A 69 16.74 -2.61 -9.75
C MET A 69 18.07 -2.06 -9.23
N VAL A 70 18.02 -1.08 -8.31
CA VAL A 70 19.23 -0.42 -7.79
C VAL A 70 20.25 -1.42 -7.20
N PRO A 71 19.87 -2.42 -6.40
CA PRO A 71 20.83 -3.43 -5.91
C PRO A 71 21.57 -4.17 -7.03
N MET A 72 20.88 -4.56 -8.11
CA MET A 72 21.51 -5.22 -9.25
C MET A 72 22.46 -4.28 -9.99
N MET A 73 22.06 -3.03 -10.21
CA MET A 73 22.90 -2.02 -10.86
C MET A 73 24.17 -1.71 -10.05
N LEU A 74 24.07 -1.70 -8.72
CA LEU A 74 25.23 -1.51 -7.84
C LEU A 74 26.17 -2.71 -7.87
N HIS A 75 25.61 -3.92 -7.95
CA HIS A 75 26.37 -5.16 -8.09
C HIS A 75 27.09 -5.23 -9.45
N GLU A 76 26.42 -4.86 -10.55
CA GLU A 76 27.03 -4.77 -11.88
C GLU A 76 28.19 -3.77 -11.95
N GLU A 77 28.14 -2.71 -11.13
CA GLU A 77 29.24 -1.75 -10.99
C GLU A 77 30.32 -2.18 -9.98
N GLY A 78 30.18 -3.35 -9.33
CA GLY A 78 31.16 -3.93 -8.41
C GLY A 78 31.26 -3.24 -7.05
N LEU A 79 30.23 -2.50 -6.62
CA LEU A 79 30.26 -1.75 -5.35
C LEU A 79 30.44 -2.68 -4.14
N ASP A 80 29.69 -3.76 -4.10
CA ASP A 80 29.68 -4.74 -3.01
C ASP A 80 31.02 -5.45 -2.87
N ASP A 81 31.62 -5.92 -3.97
CA ASP A 81 32.95 -6.52 -3.98
C ASP A 81 34.01 -5.55 -3.45
N LEU A 82 33.92 -4.28 -3.86
CA LEU A 82 34.85 -3.25 -3.42
C LEU A 82 34.72 -2.97 -1.91
N VAL A 83 33.49 -2.95 -1.39
CA VAL A 83 33.22 -2.79 0.05
C VAL A 83 33.79 -3.96 0.84
N VAL A 84 33.55 -5.20 0.40
CA VAL A 84 34.08 -6.43 1.04
C VAL A 84 35.60 -6.38 1.11
N LYS A 85 36.25 -6.05 -0.01
CA LYS A 85 37.70 -5.91 -0.11
C LYS A 85 38.25 -4.83 0.83
N LYS A 86 37.67 -3.63 0.83
CA LYS A 86 38.15 -2.49 1.63
C LYS A 86 37.97 -2.70 3.13
N LEU A 87 36.89 -3.35 3.55
CA LEU A 87 36.62 -3.66 4.96
C LEU A 87 37.36 -4.91 5.45
N GLY A 88 38.04 -5.64 4.56
CA GLY A 88 38.70 -6.91 4.89
C GLY A 88 37.70 -7.98 5.32
N LEU A 89 36.47 -7.92 4.81
CA LEU A 89 35.46 -8.93 5.09
C LEU A 89 35.79 -10.20 4.29
N GLY A 90 35.64 -11.37 4.91
CA GLY A 90 35.58 -12.61 4.14
C GLY A 90 34.35 -12.59 3.23
N GLY A 91 34.48 -13.15 2.02
CA GLY A 91 33.40 -13.24 1.04
C GLY A 91 33.16 -14.67 0.59
N GLY A 92 31.88 -15.05 0.49
CA GLY A 92 31.43 -16.23 -0.24
C GLY A 92 30.85 -15.83 -1.60
N GLU A 93 30.35 -16.80 -2.36
CA GLU A 93 29.60 -16.51 -3.58
C GLU A 93 28.33 -15.71 -3.25
N LEU A 94 28.09 -14.64 -4.00
CA LEU A 94 26.88 -13.82 -3.86
C LEU A 94 25.68 -14.59 -4.42
N ASP A 95 24.67 -14.82 -3.58
CA ASP A 95 23.36 -15.30 -4.02
C ASP A 95 22.31 -14.19 -3.91
N ILE A 96 21.88 -13.70 -5.06
CA ILE A 96 20.80 -12.70 -5.21
C ILE A 96 19.63 -13.25 -6.04
N SER A 97 19.50 -14.58 -6.13
CA SER A 97 18.50 -15.24 -6.98
C SER A 97 17.06 -14.76 -6.69
N ASP A 98 16.71 -14.64 -5.40
CA ASP A 98 15.40 -14.11 -4.98
C ASP A 98 15.14 -12.67 -5.46
N TRP A 99 16.21 -11.87 -5.59
CA TRP A 99 16.12 -10.47 -6.02
C TRP A 99 16.01 -10.35 -7.54
N VAL A 100 16.72 -11.21 -8.27
CA VAL A 100 16.57 -11.35 -9.72
C VAL A 100 15.13 -11.77 -10.05
N GLU A 101 14.60 -12.78 -9.37
CA GLU A 101 13.21 -13.24 -9.58
C GLU A 101 12.20 -12.13 -9.29
N LEU A 102 12.43 -11.31 -8.25
CA LEU A 102 11.60 -10.15 -7.95
C LEU A 102 11.58 -9.14 -9.12
N VAL A 103 12.76 -8.77 -9.64
CA VAL A 103 12.89 -7.80 -10.74
C VAL A 103 12.24 -8.35 -12.01
N ASP A 104 12.44 -9.63 -12.31
CA ASP A 104 11.80 -10.30 -13.45
C ASP A 104 10.28 -10.28 -13.34
N LYS A 105 9.73 -10.57 -12.15
CA LYS A 105 8.29 -10.48 -11.90
C LYS A 105 7.75 -9.06 -12.08
N ILE A 106 8.47 -8.04 -11.59
CA ILE A 106 8.08 -6.64 -11.78
C ILE A 106 7.99 -6.32 -13.28
N ASN A 107 9.00 -6.69 -14.06
CA ASN A 107 9.05 -6.41 -15.50
C ASN A 107 7.99 -7.20 -16.30
N ALA A 108 7.62 -8.40 -15.82
CA ALA A 108 6.64 -9.28 -16.46
C ALA A 108 5.18 -8.85 -16.22
N CYS A 109 4.88 -8.07 -15.18
CA CYS A 109 3.52 -7.60 -14.88
C CYS A 109 2.97 -6.75 -16.05
N LYS A 110 1.82 -7.16 -16.61
CA LYS A 110 1.11 -6.41 -17.69
C LYS A 110 -0.33 -6.06 -17.33
N LYS A 111 -0.99 -6.89 -16.53
CA LYS A 111 -2.33 -6.62 -16.04
C LYS A 111 -2.26 -5.62 -14.89
N LYS A 112 -3.23 -4.71 -14.82
CA LYS A 112 -3.31 -3.69 -13.76
C LYS A 112 -4.36 -4.04 -12.74
N VAL A 113 -4.07 -3.73 -11.47
CA VAL A 113 -5.05 -3.75 -10.38
C VAL A 113 -5.17 -2.34 -9.82
N LYS A 114 -6.38 -1.78 -9.84
CA LYS A 114 -6.65 -0.41 -9.39
C LYS A 114 -7.04 -0.41 -7.92
N ILE A 115 -6.23 0.17 -7.06
CA ILE A 115 -6.52 0.29 -5.63
C ILE A 115 -6.76 1.76 -5.28
N ALA A 116 -7.95 2.08 -4.79
CA ALA A 116 -8.22 3.38 -4.20
C ALA A 116 -7.50 3.51 -2.85
N LEU A 117 -6.64 4.52 -2.72
CA LEU A 117 -6.07 4.93 -1.44
C LEU A 117 -6.79 6.19 -0.97
N VAL A 118 -7.69 6.03 -0.01
CA VAL A 118 -8.56 7.11 0.49
C VAL A 118 -7.89 7.82 1.66
N GLY A 119 -7.13 8.87 1.35
CA GLY A 119 -6.27 9.57 2.29
C GLY A 119 -6.58 11.06 2.39
N LYS A 120 -5.97 11.72 3.40
CA LYS A 120 -6.02 13.19 3.53
C LYS A 120 -4.98 13.87 2.64
N TYR A 121 -3.74 13.36 2.66
CA TYR A 121 -2.61 13.96 1.94
C TYR A 121 -2.37 13.31 0.58
N VAL A 122 -3.33 13.36 -0.34
CA VAL A 122 -3.17 12.75 -1.67
C VAL A 122 -2.14 13.43 -2.56
N GLN A 123 -1.78 14.69 -2.26
CA GLN A 123 -0.75 15.44 -2.99
C GLN A 123 0.66 15.14 -2.50
N LEU A 124 0.82 14.53 -1.32
CA LEU A 124 2.12 14.14 -0.77
C LEU A 124 2.22 12.62 -0.77
N TRP A 125 2.57 12.07 -1.92
CA TRP A 125 2.75 10.63 -2.15
C TRP A 125 3.63 9.95 -1.08
N ASP A 126 4.68 10.63 -0.62
CA ASP A 126 5.59 10.13 0.43
C ASP A 126 4.90 9.85 1.77
N ALA A 127 3.78 10.51 2.07
CA ALA A 127 3.04 10.31 3.32
C ALA A 127 2.53 8.88 3.49
N TYR A 128 2.39 8.13 2.39
CA TYR A 128 1.88 6.76 2.37
C TYR A 128 2.88 5.76 1.78
N MET A 129 4.17 6.11 1.70
CA MET A 129 5.18 5.30 1.04
C MET A 129 5.17 3.83 1.50
N SER A 130 5.11 3.57 2.81
CA SER A 130 5.06 2.19 3.32
C SER A 130 3.83 1.41 2.84
N VAL A 131 2.67 2.07 2.76
CA VAL A 131 1.41 1.46 2.28
C VAL A 131 1.51 1.18 0.78
N ILE A 132 2.02 2.12 -0.01
CA ILE A 132 2.20 1.96 -1.46
C ILE A 132 3.15 0.80 -1.74
N GLN A 133 4.28 0.71 -1.04
CA GLN A 133 5.22 -0.41 -1.21
C GLN A 133 4.57 -1.74 -0.78
N ALA A 134 3.81 -1.77 0.30
CA ALA A 134 3.11 -2.98 0.72
C ALA A 134 2.06 -3.47 -0.31
N LEU A 135 1.33 -2.52 -0.94
CA LEU A 135 0.45 -2.82 -2.07
C LEU A 135 1.23 -3.32 -3.28
N LYS A 136 2.35 -2.66 -3.62
CA LYS A 136 3.18 -3.01 -4.78
C LYS A 136 3.77 -4.41 -4.64
N HIS A 137 4.35 -4.73 -3.48
CA HIS A 137 4.86 -6.09 -3.18
C HIS A 137 3.77 -7.14 -3.41
N SER A 138 2.53 -6.82 -3.00
CA SER A 138 1.40 -7.72 -3.08
C SER A 138 0.84 -7.86 -4.51
N ALA A 139 0.82 -6.77 -5.28
CA ALA A 139 0.41 -6.79 -6.69
C ALA A 139 1.40 -7.61 -7.52
N VAL A 140 2.70 -7.37 -7.35
CA VAL A 140 3.77 -8.12 -8.03
C VAL A 140 3.71 -9.60 -7.67
N PHE A 141 3.42 -9.94 -6.41
CA PHE A 141 3.24 -11.33 -5.97
C PHE A 141 2.12 -12.05 -6.75
N HIS A 142 1.06 -11.34 -7.12
CA HIS A 142 -0.05 -11.88 -7.93
C HIS A 142 0.15 -11.70 -9.44
N GLY A 143 1.26 -11.12 -9.90
CA GLY A 143 1.53 -10.88 -11.32
C GLY A 143 0.82 -9.65 -11.91
N TYR A 144 0.43 -8.69 -11.06
CA TYR A 144 -0.23 -7.45 -11.46
C TYR A 144 0.67 -6.24 -11.22
N GLU A 145 0.54 -5.25 -12.10
CA GLU A 145 1.02 -3.90 -11.90
C GLU A 145 0.02 -3.13 -11.00
N LEU A 146 0.52 -2.48 -9.94
CA LEU A 146 -0.30 -1.67 -9.07
C LEU A 146 -0.60 -0.31 -9.71
N GLU A 147 -1.88 0.02 -9.86
CA GLU A 147 -2.34 1.37 -10.17
C GLU A 147 -3.00 1.97 -8.91
N VAL A 148 -2.37 2.98 -8.31
CA VAL A 148 -2.94 3.67 -7.13
C VAL A 148 -3.87 4.78 -7.60
N VAL A 149 -5.14 4.67 -7.25
CA VAL A 149 -6.13 5.73 -7.44
C VAL A 149 -6.19 6.57 -6.18
N TRP A 150 -5.68 7.80 -6.26
CA TRP A 150 -5.62 8.71 -5.13
C TRP A 150 -6.97 9.38 -4.90
N VAL A 151 -7.58 9.14 -3.73
CA VAL A 151 -8.90 9.71 -3.40
C VAL A 151 -8.77 10.60 -2.17
N ASP A 152 -9.03 11.89 -2.34
CA ASP A 152 -9.04 12.84 -1.23
C ASP A 152 -10.28 12.61 -0.36
N SER A 153 -10.06 12.15 0.87
CA SER A 153 -11.11 11.89 1.84
C SER A 153 -11.99 13.10 2.17
N GLU A 154 -11.56 14.35 1.95
CA GLU A 154 -12.42 15.53 2.14
C GLU A 154 -13.39 15.75 0.97
N GLY A 155 -13.06 15.23 -0.20
CA GLY A 155 -13.90 15.28 -1.40
C GLY A 155 -14.86 14.09 -1.55
N VAL A 156 -14.82 13.11 -0.64
CA VAL A 156 -15.74 11.96 -0.66
C VAL A 156 -17.03 12.32 0.06
N SER A 157 -18.14 12.27 -0.67
CA SER A 157 -19.49 12.48 -0.14
C SER A 157 -20.45 11.41 -0.71
N PRO A 158 -21.65 11.23 -0.13
CA PRO A 158 -22.63 10.28 -0.68
C PRO A 158 -22.95 10.49 -2.17
N MET A 159 -22.84 11.72 -2.67
CA MET A 159 -23.12 12.05 -4.08
C MET A 159 -21.92 11.78 -5.01
N LEU A 160 -20.71 11.71 -4.49
CA LEU A 160 -19.47 11.61 -5.28
C LEU A 160 -18.75 10.28 -5.13
N VAL A 161 -19.03 9.52 -4.06
CA VAL A 161 -18.30 8.29 -3.73
C VAL A 161 -18.37 7.26 -4.86
N GLU A 162 -19.52 7.12 -5.52
CA GLU A 162 -19.67 6.18 -6.63
C GLU A 162 -18.83 6.57 -7.84
N SER A 163 -18.84 7.84 -8.25
CA SER A 163 -18.04 8.29 -9.40
C SER A 163 -16.53 8.21 -9.14
N GLN A 164 -16.13 8.28 -7.88
CA GLN A 164 -14.73 8.16 -7.45
C GLN A 164 -14.25 6.72 -7.29
N LEU A 165 -15.14 5.78 -6.96
CA LEU A 165 -14.76 4.41 -6.58
C LEU A 165 -15.28 3.31 -7.51
N LYS A 166 -16.22 3.57 -8.43
CA LYS A 166 -16.80 2.53 -9.31
C LYS A 166 -15.77 1.76 -10.16
N ASP A 167 -14.68 2.41 -10.54
CA ASP A 167 -13.66 1.86 -11.45
C ASP A 167 -12.47 1.26 -10.71
N VAL A 168 -12.51 1.15 -9.37
CA VAL A 168 -11.43 0.52 -8.59
C VAL A 168 -11.75 -0.94 -8.27
N ASP A 169 -10.71 -1.71 -8.01
CA ASP A 169 -10.76 -3.14 -7.71
C ASP A 169 -10.59 -3.43 -6.21
N GLY A 170 -10.15 -2.44 -5.45
CA GLY A 170 -10.06 -2.49 -4.00
C GLY A 170 -9.98 -1.10 -3.39
N VAL A 171 -10.43 -0.97 -2.15
CA VAL A 171 -10.41 0.27 -1.37
C VAL A 171 -9.54 0.07 -0.14
N LEU A 172 -8.55 0.93 0.04
CA LEU A 172 -7.70 0.98 1.22
C LEU A 172 -7.86 2.32 1.93
N ILE A 173 -8.15 2.26 3.23
CA ILE A 173 -8.12 3.43 4.10
C ILE A 173 -6.91 3.30 5.03
N PRO A 174 -5.87 4.15 4.86
CA PRO A 174 -4.66 4.07 5.66
C PRO A 174 -4.87 4.66 7.06
N GLY A 175 -3.83 4.54 7.89
CA GLY A 175 -3.78 5.26 9.16
C GLY A 175 -3.78 6.78 8.96
N GLY A 176 -4.13 7.52 10.01
CA GLY A 176 -4.12 8.98 10.01
C GLY A 176 -4.33 9.54 11.41
N PHE A 177 -4.11 10.85 11.55
CA PHE A 177 -4.34 11.57 12.80
C PHE A 177 -5.24 12.79 12.55
N GLY A 178 -6.10 13.07 13.53
CA GLY A 178 -6.99 14.22 13.54
C GLY A 178 -8.31 14.03 12.79
N ILE A 179 -9.21 15.00 12.97
CA ILE A 179 -10.64 14.95 12.60
C ILE A 179 -10.95 15.11 11.09
N ARG A 180 -9.97 15.53 10.29
CA ARG A 180 -10.21 15.92 8.90
C ARG A 180 -10.42 14.71 7.98
N GLY A 181 -11.44 14.78 7.12
CA GLY A 181 -11.75 13.74 6.13
C GLY A 181 -12.27 12.42 6.73
N ILE A 182 -12.72 12.40 7.99
CA ILE A 182 -13.23 11.18 8.63
C ILE A 182 -14.55 10.73 7.98
N GLU A 183 -15.48 11.65 7.75
CA GLU A 183 -16.77 11.31 7.15
C GLU A 183 -16.62 10.73 5.75
N GLY A 184 -15.72 11.27 4.92
CA GLY A 184 -15.45 10.70 3.60
C GLY A 184 -14.83 9.30 3.64
N LYS A 185 -13.97 9.02 4.63
CA LYS A 185 -13.45 7.65 4.86
C LYS A 185 -14.57 6.69 5.28
N ILE A 186 -15.49 7.13 6.14
CA ILE A 186 -16.67 6.35 6.53
C ILE A 186 -17.54 6.07 5.29
N GLN A 187 -17.76 7.06 4.43
CA GLN A 187 -18.50 6.85 3.17
C GLN A 187 -17.79 5.87 2.21
N ALA A 188 -16.46 5.95 2.09
CA ALA A 188 -15.71 5.01 1.26
C ALA A 188 -15.79 3.57 1.80
N ALA A 189 -15.72 3.38 3.13
CA ALA A 189 -15.92 2.08 3.75
C ALA A 189 -17.34 1.54 3.51
N LYS A 190 -18.35 2.41 3.58
CA LYS A 190 -19.75 2.06 3.28
C LYS A 190 -19.91 1.59 1.84
N TYR A 191 -19.36 2.38 0.90
CA TYR A 191 -19.40 2.04 -0.51
C TYR A 191 -18.76 0.68 -0.77
N ALA A 192 -17.58 0.43 -0.20
CA ALA A 192 -16.90 -0.85 -0.37
C ALA A 192 -17.76 -2.02 0.16
N ARG A 193 -18.32 -1.89 1.37
CA ARG A 193 -19.19 -2.90 2.00
C ARG A 193 -20.42 -3.21 1.16
N GLU A 194 -21.12 -2.18 0.69
CA GLU A 194 -22.40 -2.31 -0.01
C GLU A 194 -22.22 -2.81 -1.45
N ASN A 195 -21.11 -2.46 -2.11
CA ASN A 195 -20.81 -2.84 -3.49
C ASN A 195 -19.88 -4.06 -3.60
N GLN A 196 -19.58 -4.74 -2.48
CA GLN A 196 -18.72 -5.93 -2.45
C GLN A 196 -17.31 -5.69 -3.01
N VAL A 197 -16.82 -4.45 -2.95
CA VAL A 197 -15.47 -4.08 -3.39
C VAL A 197 -14.49 -4.44 -2.27
N PRO A 198 -13.45 -5.26 -2.52
CA PRO A 198 -12.44 -5.59 -1.53
C PRO A 198 -11.96 -4.39 -0.72
N PHE A 199 -11.90 -4.53 0.61
CA PHE A 199 -11.61 -3.45 1.54
C PHE A 199 -10.52 -3.82 2.55
N LEU A 200 -9.55 -2.92 2.73
CA LEU A 200 -8.56 -3.00 3.81
C LEU A 200 -8.48 -1.68 4.59
N GLY A 201 -8.86 -1.72 5.88
CA GLY A 201 -8.69 -0.59 6.81
C GLY A 201 -7.45 -0.76 7.69
N VAL A 202 -6.61 0.27 7.80
CA VAL A 202 -5.40 0.26 8.65
C VAL A 202 -5.47 1.35 9.70
N CYS A 203 -5.32 0.97 10.97
CA CYS A 203 -5.36 1.86 12.13
C CYS A 203 -6.64 2.72 12.14
N LEU A 204 -6.55 4.01 11.76
CA LEU A 204 -7.71 4.86 11.54
C LEU A 204 -8.73 4.26 10.54
N GLY A 205 -8.26 3.55 9.52
CA GLY A 205 -9.14 2.85 8.59
C GLY A 205 -10.03 1.79 9.24
N MET A 206 -9.53 1.10 10.27
CA MET A 206 -10.36 0.19 11.08
C MET A 206 -11.38 0.94 11.91
N GLN A 207 -10.98 2.05 12.53
CA GLN A 207 -11.90 2.89 13.29
C GLN A 207 -13.02 3.43 12.39
N CYS A 208 -12.71 3.89 11.18
CA CYS A 208 -13.69 4.33 10.19
C CYS A 208 -14.64 3.20 9.77
N ALA A 209 -14.13 1.99 9.53
CA ALA A 209 -14.96 0.83 9.20
C ALA A 209 -15.92 0.45 10.35
N ILE A 210 -15.46 0.54 11.60
CA ILE A 210 -16.30 0.30 12.78
C ILE A 210 -17.39 1.36 12.94
N MET A 211 -17.04 2.64 12.79
CA MET A 211 -18.01 3.74 12.83
C MET A 211 -19.06 3.60 11.71
N GLU A 212 -18.63 3.26 10.51
CA GLU A 212 -19.53 2.99 9.39
C GLU A 212 -20.52 1.87 9.71
N PHE A 213 -20.01 0.72 10.14
CA PHE A 213 -20.84 -0.45 10.43
C PHE A 213 -21.80 -0.18 11.60
N ALA A 214 -21.33 0.52 12.63
CA ALA A 214 -22.15 0.90 13.77
C ALA A 214 -23.34 1.77 13.33
N ARG A 215 -23.09 2.76 12.46
CA ARG A 215 -24.12 3.68 11.95
C ARG A 215 -25.12 2.99 11.03
N ASN A 216 -24.65 2.19 10.09
CA ASN A 216 -25.48 1.70 8.99
C ASN A 216 -26.04 0.28 9.23
N VAL A 217 -25.44 -0.52 10.11
CA VAL A 217 -25.82 -1.92 10.34
C VAL A 217 -26.25 -2.16 11.80
N ALA A 218 -25.48 -1.66 12.77
CA ALA A 218 -25.76 -1.93 14.19
C ALA A 218 -26.75 -0.96 14.87
N GLY A 219 -27.46 -0.13 14.08
CA GLY A 219 -28.51 0.76 14.60
C GLY A 219 -28.02 1.91 15.48
N MET A 220 -26.78 2.39 15.29
CA MET A 220 -26.17 3.49 16.06
C MET A 220 -25.88 4.70 15.16
N PRO A 221 -26.90 5.44 14.68
CA PRO A 221 -26.79 6.43 13.59
C PRO A 221 -25.81 7.60 13.86
N SER A 222 -25.39 7.80 15.11
CA SER A 222 -24.41 8.82 15.51
C SER A 222 -23.10 8.24 16.07
N ALA A 223 -22.84 6.95 15.86
CA ALA A 223 -21.63 6.30 16.37
C ALA A 223 -20.36 6.98 15.87
N ASN A 224 -19.45 7.26 16.79
CA ASN A 224 -18.23 8.00 16.48
C ASN A 224 -17.07 7.57 17.38
N SER A 225 -15.89 8.13 17.11
CA SER A 225 -14.78 8.16 18.05
C SER A 225 -14.93 9.32 19.01
N SER A 226 -14.67 9.09 20.30
CA SER A 226 -14.59 10.19 21.29
C SER A 226 -13.44 11.16 20.98
N GLU A 227 -12.49 10.77 20.12
CA GLU A 227 -11.48 11.68 19.56
C GLU A 227 -12.10 12.78 18.70
N PHE A 228 -13.15 12.45 17.95
CA PHE A 228 -13.71 13.31 16.91
C PHE A 228 -15.02 13.97 17.32
N ASP A 229 -15.81 13.28 18.14
CA ASP A 229 -17.07 13.77 18.67
C ASP A 229 -17.23 13.27 20.11
N GLN A 230 -16.93 14.14 21.08
CA GLN A 230 -17.08 13.83 22.50
C GLN A 230 -18.55 13.75 22.94
N GLY A 231 -19.49 14.29 22.14
CA GLY A 231 -20.92 14.31 22.44
C GLY A 231 -21.67 13.09 21.89
N THR A 232 -21.00 12.19 21.18
CA THR A 232 -21.67 11.02 20.59
C THR A 232 -22.31 10.15 21.69
N PRO A 233 -23.59 9.75 21.54
CA PRO A 233 -24.19 8.77 22.43
C PRO A 233 -23.62 7.36 22.26
N TYR A 234 -22.83 7.12 21.20
CA TYR A 234 -22.27 5.82 20.85
C TYR A 234 -20.76 5.92 20.56
N PRO A 235 -19.90 6.11 21.57
CA PRO A 235 -18.45 6.17 21.40
C PRO A 235 -17.90 4.75 21.15
N VAL A 236 -18.03 4.27 19.91
CA VAL A 236 -17.59 2.93 19.49
C VAL A 236 -16.07 2.82 19.43
N ILE A 237 -15.39 3.96 19.29
CA ILE A 237 -13.95 4.11 19.46
C ILE A 237 -13.73 5.09 20.62
N ASP A 238 -12.93 4.69 21.61
CA ASP A 238 -12.73 5.48 22.83
C ASP A 238 -11.37 5.20 23.47
N LEU A 239 -10.92 6.07 24.38
CA LEU A 239 -9.81 5.75 25.27
C LEU A 239 -10.25 4.66 26.25
N LEU A 240 -9.32 3.77 26.63
CA LEU A 240 -9.58 2.83 27.71
C LEU A 240 -9.90 3.59 29.00
N PRO A 241 -10.79 3.09 29.88
CA PRO A 241 -11.16 3.77 31.12
C PRO A 241 -9.94 4.19 31.95
N GLU A 242 -8.92 3.33 32.03
CA GLU A 242 -7.69 3.58 32.79
C GLU A 242 -6.81 4.67 32.17
N GLN A 243 -7.05 5.03 30.90
CA GLN A 243 -6.30 6.04 30.16
C GLN A 243 -6.96 7.42 30.21
N LYS A 244 -8.23 7.50 30.65
CA LYS A 244 -8.98 8.77 30.71
C LYS A 244 -8.48 9.71 31.80
N GLU A 245 -7.86 9.17 32.85
CA GLU A 245 -7.26 9.94 33.95
C GLU A 245 -5.80 10.36 33.68
N VAL A 246 -5.22 9.95 32.55
CA VAL A 246 -3.83 10.25 32.18
C VAL A 246 -3.78 11.51 31.30
N GLU A 247 -3.54 12.67 31.92
CA GLU A 247 -3.51 13.98 31.24
C GLU A 247 -2.29 14.20 30.32
N ALA A 248 -1.22 13.42 30.48
CA ALA A 248 0.02 13.58 29.71
C ALA A 248 -0.13 13.07 28.25
N MET A 249 -0.03 13.98 27.29
CA MET A 249 0.10 13.67 25.86
C MET A 249 1.33 12.77 25.61
N GLY A 250 1.10 11.46 25.49
CA GLY A 250 2.14 10.44 25.29
C GLY A 250 1.97 9.19 26.16
N GLY A 251 1.39 9.33 27.36
CA GLY A 251 1.26 8.23 28.34
C GLY A 251 0.27 7.13 27.98
N THR A 252 -0.52 7.32 26.91
CA THR A 252 -1.59 6.40 26.47
C THR A 252 -1.33 5.80 25.08
N MET A 253 -0.19 6.11 24.47
CA MET A 253 0.12 5.69 23.10
C MET A 253 0.62 4.25 23.06
N ARG A 254 -0.07 3.39 22.31
CA ARG A 254 0.46 2.09 21.92
C ARG A 254 1.37 2.28 20.72
N LEU A 255 2.67 2.19 20.98
CA LEU A 255 3.72 2.36 19.99
C LEU A 255 4.65 1.14 19.97
N GLY A 256 4.92 0.59 18.78
CA GLY A 256 5.83 -0.54 18.62
C GLY A 256 5.13 -1.89 18.47
N SER A 257 5.84 -2.98 18.73
CA SER A 257 5.35 -4.36 18.49
C SER A 257 4.47 -4.85 19.63
N TYR A 258 3.24 -5.31 19.31
CA TYR A 258 2.33 -5.94 20.27
C TYR A 258 1.80 -7.27 19.74
N PRO A 259 1.50 -8.24 20.62
CA PRO A 259 0.92 -9.52 20.22
C PRO A 259 -0.55 -9.38 19.82
N CYS A 260 -0.94 -10.07 18.75
CA CYS A 260 -2.32 -10.23 18.32
C CYS A 260 -2.63 -11.72 18.18
N ARG A 261 -3.68 -12.17 18.87
CA ARG A 261 -4.20 -13.53 18.80
C ARG A 261 -5.32 -13.59 17.78
N ILE A 262 -5.10 -14.39 16.73
CA ILE A 262 -5.99 -14.52 15.58
C ILE A 262 -6.86 -15.77 15.71
N THR A 263 -8.13 -15.64 15.33
CA THR A 263 -9.08 -16.76 15.24
C THR A 263 -8.86 -17.51 13.93
N SER A 264 -8.72 -18.83 13.98
CA SER A 264 -8.36 -19.63 12.79
C SER A 264 -9.42 -19.65 11.69
N ARG A 265 -10.71 -19.65 12.05
CA ARG A 265 -11.82 -19.64 11.10
C ARG A 265 -12.16 -18.20 10.69
N SER A 266 -11.25 -17.50 10.03
CA SER A 266 -11.38 -16.08 9.70
C SER A 266 -10.59 -15.72 8.42
N LEU A 267 -10.87 -14.57 7.81
CA LEU A 267 -10.05 -14.04 6.70
C LEU A 267 -8.61 -13.82 7.17
N ALA A 268 -8.43 -13.16 8.31
CA ALA A 268 -7.12 -13.00 8.94
C ALA A 268 -6.44 -14.35 9.24
N GLY A 269 -7.19 -15.32 9.78
CA GLY A 269 -6.68 -16.66 10.09
C GLY A 269 -6.18 -17.41 8.85
N LYS A 270 -6.89 -17.30 7.73
CA LYS A 270 -6.46 -17.84 6.43
C LYS A 270 -5.21 -17.13 5.91
N ALA A 271 -5.20 -15.80 5.95
CA ALA A 271 -4.09 -15.00 5.41
C ALA A 271 -2.79 -15.27 6.14
N TYR A 272 -2.79 -15.16 7.48
CA TYR A 272 -1.59 -15.37 8.28
C TYR A 272 -1.18 -16.84 8.39
N SER A 273 -2.14 -17.77 8.38
CA SER A 273 -1.89 -19.19 8.70
C SER A 273 -1.22 -19.43 10.07
N GLU A 274 -1.34 -18.44 10.97
CA GLU A 274 -0.76 -18.44 12.32
C GLU A 274 -1.77 -17.92 13.34
N LYS A 275 -1.72 -18.44 14.57
CA LYS A 275 -2.66 -18.05 15.65
C LYS A 275 -2.19 -16.86 16.48
N ASN A 276 -0.88 -16.63 16.58
CA ASN A 276 -0.32 -15.55 17.38
C ASN A 276 0.71 -14.82 16.53
N VAL A 277 0.47 -13.54 16.27
CA VAL A 277 1.35 -12.70 15.47
C VAL A 277 1.80 -11.51 16.31
N GLN A 278 2.86 -10.83 15.87
CA GLN A 278 3.32 -9.59 16.48
C GLN A 278 3.29 -8.46 15.46
N GLU A 279 2.58 -7.38 15.74
CA GLU A 279 2.33 -6.30 14.79
C GLU A 279 2.61 -4.93 15.38
N ARG A 280 2.90 -3.96 14.50
CA ARG A 280 3.33 -2.62 14.91
C ARG A 280 2.14 -1.68 15.08
N HIS A 281 2.02 -1.07 16.26
CA HIS A 281 0.99 -0.09 16.58
C HIS A 281 1.55 1.32 16.62
N ARG A 282 0.69 2.28 16.31
CA ARG A 282 0.91 3.71 16.54
C ARG A 282 -0.44 4.42 16.66
N HIS A 283 -1.12 4.19 17.79
CA HIS A 283 -2.44 4.77 18.03
C HIS A 283 -2.70 4.91 19.54
N ARG A 284 -3.82 5.55 19.90
CA ARG A 284 -4.22 5.79 21.30
C ARG A 284 -5.63 5.28 21.59
N TYR A 285 -6.55 5.45 20.65
CA TYR A 285 -7.96 5.10 20.81
C TYR A 285 -8.22 3.66 20.41
N GLU A 286 -9.03 2.99 21.22
CA GLU A 286 -9.34 1.58 21.12
C GLU A 286 -10.82 1.36 20.80
N VAL A 287 -11.18 0.15 20.39
CA VAL A 287 -12.59 -0.23 20.25
C VAL A 287 -13.23 -0.30 21.64
N SER A 288 -14.37 0.37 21.80
CA SER A 288 -15.11 0.40 23.06
C SER A 288 -15.64 -0.98 23.43
N ASN A 289 -15.11 -1.56 24.50
CA ASN A 289 -15.56 -2.86 25.02
C ASN A 289 -17.03 -2.85 25.46
N ALA A 290 -17.59 -1.69 25.82
CA ALA A 290 -18.99 -1.55 26.20
C ALA A 290 -19.94 -1.71 25.00
N LEU A 291 -19.53 -1.25 23.81
CA LEU A 291 -20.34 -1.34 22.58
C LEU A 291 -19.97 -2.52 21.69
N ARG A 292 -18.82 -3.16 21.95
CA ARG A 292 -18.35 -4.36 21.26
C ARG A 292 -19.42 -5.47 21.14
N PRO A 293 -20.20 -5.83 22.17
CA PRO A 293 -21.22 -6.88 22.04
C PRO A 293 -22.27 -6.56 20.97
N LYS A 294 -22.71 -5.30 20.88
CA LYS A 294 -23.70 -4.88 19.89
C LYS A 294 -23.17 -4.95 18.46
N LEU A 295 -21.88 -4.63 18.25
CA LEU A 295 -21.24 -4.78 16.94
C LEU A 295 -21.21 -6.26 16.51
N VAL A 296 -20.88 -7.15 17.45
CA VAL A 296 -20.81 -8.59 17.19
C VAL A 296 -22.19 -9.19 16.93
N GLU A 297 -23.20 -8.80 17.72
CA GLU A 297 -24.59 -9.21 17.53
C GLU A 297 -25.13 -8.77 16.16
N ALA A 298 -24.75 -7.57 15.70
CA ALA A 298 -25.10 -7.07 14.37
C ALA A 298 -24.32 -7.73 13.22
N GLY A 299 -23.36 -8.63 13.50
CA GLY A 299 -22.66 -9.44 12.50
C GLY A 299 -21.19 -9.08 12.27
N MET A 300 -20.63 -8.08 12.96
CA MET A 300 -19.20 -7.79 12.87
C MET A 300 -18.38 -8.86 13.58
N LYS A 301 -17.43 -9.47 12.87
CA LYS A 301 -16.60 -10.51 13.44
C LYS A 301 -15.28 -9.94 13.94
N ILE A 302 -14.94 -10.27 15.19
CA ILE A 302 -13.66 -9.91 15.80
C ILE A 302 -12.71 -11.08 15.61
N SER A 303 -11.85 -10.98 14.60
CA SER A 303 -10.92 -12.05 14.23
C SER A 303 -9.55 -11.95 14.89
N GLY A 304 -9.22 -10.81 15.48
CA GLY A 304 -7.95 -10.60 16.20
C GLY A 304 -8.15 -9.81 17.49
N THR A 305 -7.52 -10.25 18.57
CA THR A 305 -7.51 -9.52 19.85
C THR A 305 -6.14 -9.52 20.50
N SER A 306 -5.92 -8.65 21.48
CA SER A 306 -4.82 -8.83 22.43
C SER A 306 -4.92 -10.21 23.13
N PRO A 307 -3.82 -10.75 23.70
CA PRO A 307 -3.83 -12.07 24.35
C PRO A 307 -4.84 -12.21 25.50
N ASP A 308 -5.06 -11.12 26.24
CA ASP A 308 -6.05 -11.00 27.33
C ASP A 308 -7.49 -10.74 26.81
N LYS A 309 -7.66 -10.67 25.49
CA LYS A 309 -8.91 -10.42 24.75
C LYS A 309 -9.54 -9.04 24.98
N ARG A 310 -8.86 -8.13 25.70
CA ARG A 310 -9.36 -6.80 26.03
C ARG A 310 -9.39 -5.85 24.84
N LEU A 311 -8.41 -5.94 23.95
CA LEU A 311 -8.27 -5.02 22.81
C LEU A 311 -8.64 -5.75 21.54
N VAL A 312 -9.40 -5.06 20.67
CA VAL A 312 -9.78 -5.55 19.36
C VAL A 312 -8.71 -5.10 18.38
N GLU A 313 -8.06 -6.06 17.73
CA GLU A 313 -6.95 -5.79 16.83
C GLU A 313 -7.31 -5.99 15.36
N ILE A 314 -8.28 -6.87 15.07
CA ILE A 314 -8.76 -7.13 13.71
C ILE A 314 -10.28 -7.34 13.73
N VAL A 315 -10.97 -6.67 12.83
CA VAL A 315 -12.38 -6.87 12.51
C VAL A 315 -12.56 -7.28 11.05
N GLU A 316 -13.56 -8.10 10.77
CA GLU A 316 -13.89 -8.56 9.42
C GLU A 316 -15.40 -8.80 9.25
N LEU A 317 -15.87 -8.86 8.01
CA LEU A 317 -17.24 -9.27 7.65
C LEU A 317 -17.20 -10.61 6.92
N SER A 318 -18.07 -11.55 7.29
CA SER A 318 -18.06 -12.91 6.73
C SER A 318 -18.74 -13.00 5.36
N ASP A 319 -19.72 -12.12 5.10
CA ASP A 319 -20.54 -12.11 3.88
C ASP A 319 -20.00 -11.15 2.80
N HIS A 320 -18.69 -10.92 2.80
CA HIS A 320 -18.01 -10.02 1.87
C HIS A 320 -16.74 -10.70 1.31
N PRO A 321 -16.41 -10.54 0.01
CA PRO A 321 -15.28 -11.24 -0.62
C PRO A 321 -13.95 -10.97 0.09
N TRP A 322 -13.74 -9.72 0.51
CA TRP A 322 -12.69 -9.33 1.45
C TRP A 322 -13.04 -8.01 2.12
N PHE A 323 -13.51 -8.03 3.37
CA PHE A 323 -13.66 -6.81 4.19
C PHE A 323 -12.96 -7.07 5.51
N LEU A 324 -11.77 -6.51 5.66
CA LEU A 324 -10.94 -6.70 6.84
C LEU A 324 -10.33 -5.36 7.23
N ALA A 325 -10.28 -5.09 8.54
CA ALA A 325 -9.59 -3.93 9.04
C ALA A 325 -8.81 -4.26 10.32
N THR A 326 -7.69 -3.57 10.50
CA THR A 326 -6.74 -3.81 11.58
C THR A 326 -6.37 -2.54 12.31
N GLN A 327 -6.11 -2.64 13.61
CA GLN A 327 -5.67 -1.54 14.45
C GLN A 327 -4.14 -1.30 14.35
N PHE A 328 -3.37 -2.33 14.02
CA PHE A 328 -1.93 -2.23 13.73
C PHE A 328 -1.66 -1.80 12.28
N HIS A 329 -0.38 -1.53 12.00
CA HIS A 329 0.20 -1.14 10.72
C HIS A 329 0.96 -2.30 10.05
N PRO A 330 0.27 -3.17 9.29
CA PRO A 330 0.92 -4.31 8.63
C PRO A 330 1.94 -3.90 7.55
N GLU A 331 1.83 -2.69 7.01
CA GLU A 331 2.67 -2.19 5.93
C GLU A 331 4.16 -2.17 6.31
N PHE A 332 4.48 -1.91 7.58
CA PHE A 332 5.86 -1.84 8.07
C PHE A 332 6.58 -3.21 8.07
N LYS A 333 5.81 -4.30 8.06
CA LYS A 333 6.34 -5.67 8.02
C LYS A 333 6.32 -6.28 6.62
N SER A 334 5.79 -5.58 5.63
CA SER A 334 5.86 -6.00 4.24
C SER A 334 7.30 -5.96 3.73
N ARG A 335 7.69 -6.95 2.92
CA ARG A 335 8.98 -7.02 2.22
C ARG A 335 8.71 -7.34 0.76
N PRO A 336 9.57 -6.93 -0.18
CA PRO A 336 9.32 -7.16 -1.60
C PRO A 336 9.25 -8.65 -1.98
N THR A 337 10.13 -9.47 -1.41
CA THR A 337 10.12 -10.93 -1.60
C THR A 337 9.16 -11.67 -0.66
N ARG A 338 8.59 -10.96 0.33
CA ARG A 338 7.67 -11.53 1.32
C ARG A 338 6.60 -10.48 1.68
N PRO A 339 5.60 -10.28 0.81
CA PRO A 339 4.54 -9.32 1.06
C PRO A 339 3.81 -9.66 2.35
N HIS A 340 3.34 -8.64 3.06
CA HIS A 340 2.59 -8.85 4.29
C HIS A 340 1.28 -9.62 4.00
N PRO A 341 0.93 -10.68 4.77
CA PRO A 341 -0.22 -11.54 4.44
C PRO A 341 -1.55 -10.82 4.24
N LEU A 342 -1.87 -9.82 5.07
CA LEU A 342 -3.10 -9.03 4.90
C LEU A 342 -3.13 -8.20 3.61
N PHE A 343 -1.99 -7.64 3.20
CA PHE A 343 -1.91 -6.90 1.93
C PHE A 343 -1.93 -7.87 0.74
N ARG A 344 -1.21 -8.99 0.85
CA ARG A 344 -1.17 -10.05 -0.16
C ARG A 344 -2.58 -10.54 -0.48
N ASP A 345 -3.35 -10.90 0.53
CA ASP A 345 -4.68 -11.50 0.32
C ASP A 345 -5.74 -10.44 -0.04
N PHE A 346 -5.62 -9.21 0.47
CA PHE A 346 -6.42 -8.06 0.02
C PHE A 346 -6.23 -7.80 -1.48
N VAL A 347 -4.98 -7.66 -1.94
CA VAL A 347 -4.69 -7.42 -3.36
C VAL A 347 -5.08 -8.63 -4.20
N GLY A 348 -4.92 -9.85 -3.69
CA GLY A 348 -5.42 -11.05 -4.37
C GLY A 348 -6.94 -11.05 -4.55
N ALA A 349 -7.69 -10.53 -3.57
CA ALA A 349 -9.14 -10.33 -3.72
C ALA A 349 -9.46 -9.24 -4.75
N ALA A 350 -8.69 -8.14 -4.77
CA ALA A 350 -8.81 -7.09 -5.77
C ALA A 350 -8.50 -7.59 -7.19
N CYS A 351 -7.47 -8.42 -7.38
CA CYS A 351 -7.15 -9.01 -8.69
C CYS A 351 -8.31 -9.86 -9.22
N ARG A 352 -8.93 -10.69 -8.35
CA ARG A 352 -10.12 -11.48 -8.72
C ARG A 352 -11.32 -10.58 -9.07
N HIS A 353 -11.49 -9.48 -8.37
CA HIS A 353 -12.53 -8.49 -8.67
C HIS A 353 -12.28 -7.81 -10.03
N ALA A 354 -11.02 -7.46 -10.32
CA ALA A 354 -10.60 -6.90 -11.61
C ALA A 354 -10.90 -7.85 -12.77
N ASP A 355 -10.50 -9.11 -12.66
CA ASP A 355 -10.74 -10.13 -13.69
C ASP A 355 -12.24 -10.36 -13.91
N ALA A 356 -13.06 -10.41 -12.84
CA ALA A 356 -14.50 -10.57 -12.94
C ALA A 356 -15.17 -9.38 -13.66
N ARG A 357 -14.71 -8.15 -13.38
CA ARG A 357 -15.21 -6.94 -14.05
C ARG A 357 -14.82 -6.90 -15.52
N GLU A 358 -13.59 -7.27 -15.86
CA GLU A 358 -13.12 -7.37 -17.26
C GLU A 358 -13.97 -8.37 -18.05
N GLN A 359 -14.25 -9.54 -17.47
CA GLN A 359 -15.11 -10.56 -18.07
C GLN A 359 -16.56 -10.05 -18.26
N ALA A 360 -17.14 -9.40 -17.25
CA ALA A 360 -18.49 -8.83 -17.36
C ALA A 360 -18.58 -7.74 -18.44
N GLY A 361 -17.56 -6.89 -18.54
CA GLY A 361 -17.46 -5.87 -19.59
C GLY A 361 -17.34 -6.46 -20.99
N ALA A 362 -16.55 -7.52 -21.16
CA ALA A 362 -16.41 -8.22 -22.43
C ALA A 362 -17.72 -8.90 -22.87
N VAL A 363 -18.47 -9.50 -21.94
CA VAL A 363 -19.79 -10.10 -22.22
C VAL A 363 -20.80 -9.03 -22.62
N ALA A 364 -20.84 -7.88 -21.94
CA ALA A 364 -21.72 -6.77 -22.28
C ALA A 364 -21.42 -6.19 -23.68
N ALA A 365 -20.13 -6.05 -24.03
CA ALA A 365 -19.71 -5.60 -25.35
C ALA A 365 -20.03 -6.62 -26.47
N GLY A 366 -19.83 -7.92 -26.21
CA GLY A 366 -20.14 -9.00 -27.16
C GLY A 366 -21.64 -9.20 -27.38
N GLY A 367 -22.46 -9.02 -26.35
CA GLY A 367 -23.92 -9.07 -26.44
C GLY A 367 -24.52 -7.91 -27.25
N SER A 368 -23.94 -6.72 -27.15
CA SER A 368 -24.32 -5.55 -27.95
C SER A 368 -24.06 -5.76 -29.45
N ALA A 369 -22.95 -6.41 -29.81
CA ALA A 369 -22.61 -6.71 -31.20
C ALA A 369 -23.53 -7.79 -31.80
N ALA A 370 -23.97 -8.78 -31.01
CA ALA A 370 -24.91 -9.81 -31.46
C ALA A 370 -26.34 -9.29 -31.68
N THR A 371 -26.75 -8.21 -30.99
CA THR A 371 -28.06 -7.58 -31.19
C THR A 371 -28.14 -6.64 -32.39
N GLU A 372 -27.02 -6.10 -32.87
CA GLU A 372 -27.02 -5.27 -34.09
C GLU A 372 -27.12 -6.13 -35.37
N ASP A 373 -26.54 -7.34 -35.40
CA ASP A 373 -26.58 -8.23 -36.58
C ASP A 373 -27.93 -8.93 -36.81
N LEU A 374 -28.79 -9.03 -35.79
CA LEU A 374 -30.11 -9.69 -35.90
C LEU A 374 -31.23 -8.75 -36.38
N THR A 375 -30.95 -7.49 -36.67
CA THR A 375 -31.97 -6.54 -37.20
C THR A 375 -31.77 -6.16 -38.67
N ALA A 376 -30.73 -6.69 -39.33
CA ALA A 376 -30.36 -6.29 -40.69
C ALA A 376 -30.52 -7.38 -41.77
N THR A 377 -31.04 -8.58 -41.46
CA THR A 377 -31.11 -9.68 -42.44
C THR A 377 -32.47 -10.37 -42.66
N ASP A 378 -33.57 -9.98 -42.01
CA ASP A 378 -34.89 -10.61 -42.21
C ASP A 378 -36.01 -9.65 -42.71
N LEU A 379 -35.73 -8.79 -43.70
CA LEU A 379 -36.77 -7.95 -44.34
C LEU A 379 -36.67 -7.81 -45.87
N VAL A 380 -35.99 -8.74 -46.57
CA VAL A 380 -36.00 -8.76 -48.05
C VAL A 380 -36.15 -10.18 -48.56
N ASP A 381 -37.35 -10.76 -48.44
CA ASP A 381 -37.90 -11.67 -49.45
C ASP A 381 -39.31 -12.12 -49.03
N GLU A 382 -40.34 -11.35 -49.38
CA GLU A 382 -41.68 -11.91 -49.69
C GLU A 382 -42.64 -10.83 -50.22
N GLN A 383 -42.35 -10.24 -51.38
CA GLN A 383 -43.41 -9.69 -52.24
C GLN A 383 -43.05 -9.89 -53.72
N GLY A 384 -43.38 -11.07 -54.23
CA GLY A 384 -43.28 -11.36 -55.65
C GLY A 384 -43.74 -12.76 -55.99
N LYS A 385 -45.07 -12.98 -56.04
CA LYS A 385 -45.81 -13.83 -57.02
C LYS A 385 -47.15 -14.32 -56.46
N ASN A 386 -48.26 -13.76 -56.95
CA ASN A 386 -49.24 -14.44 -57.82
C ASN A 386 -50.69 -13.96 -57.59
N HIS A 387 -51.27 -13.50 -58.71
CA HIS A 387 -52.68 -13.37 -59.09
C HIS A 387 -53.54 -12.31 -58.40
#